data_AF-A0A967W350-F1
#
_entry.id   AF-A0A967W350-F1
#
_cell.length_a   1.000
_cell.length_b   1.000
_cell.length_c   1.000
_cell.angle_alpha   90.00
_cell.angle_beta   90.00
_cell.angle_gamma   90.00
#
_symmetry.space_group_name_H-M   'P 1'
#
loop_
_entity.id
_entity.type
_entity.pdbx_description
1 polymer ?
#
loop_
_entity_poly.entity_id
_entity_poly.type
_entity_poly.pdbx_seq_one_letter_code
_entity_poly.pdbx_strand_id
1 'polypeptide(L)'
;MEKQIQNSDELNQFAGRRTEDERLLSCPIVTGMPFHRSDSWRVLRIVGEFVEGFEHLTELGKVISIFGSARISADDPVYAATVQTARMLGEAGYSIITGGGPGLMEAANKGAREAGAPSIGLNIQLPFEQHVNPYADHTMEFRYFFIRKTMFVRYAQAFVIMPGGFGTMDELFEALTLIQTRKIQNFPVVLFGAAYWRGLLAWMRETMLGNECISRADLDMIFVTDSPEQVLEYIQKCEREVTVRAECECASVESMKHALRPRP
;
A
#
# COMPACT_ATOMS: atom_id res chain seq x y z
N MET A 1 -63.85 30.15 22.48
CA MET A 1 -64.39 29.06 21.64
C MET A 1 -63.21 28.23 21.20
N GLU A 2 -62.92 27.22 22.00
CA GLU A 2 -61.84 26.25 21.79
C GLU A 2 -62.09 25.50 20.48
N LYS A 3 -61.19 25.67 19.50
CA LYS A 3 -61.07 24.67 18.44
C LYS A 3 -60.29 23.52 19.04
N GLN A 4 -61.04 22.55 19.55
CA GLN A 4 -60.56 21.22 19.86
C GLN A 4 -59.69 20.73 18.70
N ILE A 5 -58.53 20.20 19.09
CA ILE A 5 -57.56 19.51 18.26
C ILE A 5 -58.29 18.31 17.59
N GLN A 6 -58.84 18.53 16.40
CA GLN A 6 -59.13 17.48 15.42
C GLN A 6 -57.77 16.97 14.92
N ASN A 7 -57.10 16.14 15.72
CA ASN A 7 -55.81 15.58 15.32
C ASN A 7 -55.66 14.12 15.78
N SER A 8 -56.68 13.54 16.40
CA SER A 8 -56.70 12.12 16.77
C SER A 8 -56.91 11.21 15.55
N ASP A 9 -57.67 11.66 14.55
CA ASP A 9 -58.01 10.83 13.37
C ASP A 9 -56.95 10.88 12.26
N GLU A 10 -56.24 12.01 12.10
CA GLU A 10 -55.11 12.10 11.17
C GLU A 10 -53.87 11.33 11.68
N LEU A 11 -53.61 11.34 12.99
CA LEU A 11 -52.56 10.50 13.59
C LEU A 11 -52.90 9.00 13.47
N ASN A 12 -54.19 8.63 13.48
CA ASN A 12 -54.65 7.26 13.31
C ASN A 12 -54.56 6.74 11.85
N GLN A 13 -54.51 7.62 10.85
CA GLN A 13 -54.29 7.22 9.45
C GLN A 13 -52.86 6.76 9.17
N PHE A 14 -51.90 7.16 10.01
CA PHE A 14 -50.50 6.70 9.93
C PHE A 14 -50.20 5.53 10.87
N ALA A 15 -51.14 5.15 11.75
CA ALA A 15 -50.96 4.18 12.84
C ALA A 15 -50.77 2.70 12.43
N GLY A 16 -50.34 2.43 11.20
CA GLY A 16 -49.98 1.09 10.72
C GLY A 16 -48.83 1.04 9.73
N ARG A 17 -48.29 2.18 9.30
CA ARG A 17 -47.15 2.24 8.37
C ARG A 17 -45.91 2.63 9.14
N ARG A 18 -45.13 1.62 9.53
CA ARG A 18 -43.79 1.88 10.08
C ARG A 18 -42.96 2.64 9.05
N THR A 19 -42.32 3.71 9.49
CA THR A 19 -41.33 4.44 8.69
C THR A 19 -40.12 3.54 8.42
N GLU A 20 -39.33 3.83 7.38
CA GLU A 20 -38.10 3.08 7.13
C GLU A 20 -37.12 3.21 8.32
N ASP A 21 -37.09 4.37 8.98
CA ASP A 21 -36.32 4.60 10.20
C ASP A 21 -36.83 3.73 11.37
N GLU A 22 -38.14 3.63 11.58
CA GLU A 22 -38.71 2.74 12.61
C GLU A 22 -38.38 1.27 12.31
N ARG A 23 -38.37 0.86 11.04
CA ARG A 23 -37.96 -0.50 10.64
C ARG A 23 -36.48 -0.75 10.88
N LEU A 24 -35.61 0.19 10.53
CA LEU A 24 -34.16 0.08 10.70
C LEU A 24 -33.73 0.14 12.17
N LEU A 25 -34.32 1.04 12.95
CA LEU A 25 -33.94 1.32 14.34
C LEU A 25 -34.67 0.41 15.35
N SER A 26 -35.69 -0.32 14.92
CA SER A 26 -36.32 -1.34 15.76
C SER A 26 -35.37 -2.50 16.06
N CYS A 27 -35.34 -2.96 17.31
CA CYS A 27 -34.47 -4.06 17.74
C CYS A 27 -34.86 -5.35 17.00
N PRO A 28 -33.96 -5.95 16.19
CA PRO A 28 -34.29 -7.14 15.44
C PRO A 28 -34.34 -8.36 16.36
N ILE A 29 -35.45 -9.11 16.34
CA ILE A 29 -35.51 -10.46 16.90
C ILE A 29 -34.83 -11.39 15.88
N VAL A 30 -33.55 -11.74 16.12
CA VAL A 30 -32.74 -12.50 15.15
C VAL A 30 -33.09 -13.99 15.20
N THR A 31 -33.83 -14.48 14.22
CA THR A 31 -34.07 -15.91 13.95
C THR A 31 -33.38 -16.33 12.65
N GLY A 32 -32.09 -16.65 12.71
CA GLY A 32 -31.34 -17.15 11.55
C GLY A 32 -29.82 -17.01 11.66
N MET A 33 -29.09 -17.49 10.64
CA MET A 33 -27.65 -17.25 10.53
C MET A 33 -27.38 -15.74 10.41
N PRO A 34 -26.31 -15.21 11.04
CA PRO A 34 -26.04 -13.79 11.01
C PRO A 34 -25.81 -13.26 9.59
N PHE A 35 -26.60 -12.27 9.15
CA PHE A 35 -26.52 -11.63 7.83
C PHE A 35 -25.10 -11.12 7.46
N HIS A 36 -24.32 -10.73 8.47
CA HIS A 36 -22.93 -10.25 8.34
C HIS A 36 -21.93 -11.30 7.82
N ARG A 37 -22.37 -12.56 7.65
CA ARG A 37 -21.54 -13.65 7.11
C ARG A 37 -21.81 -13.97 5.64
N SER A 38 -22.81 -13.33 5.02
CA SER A 38 -23.10 -13.51 3.59
C SER A 38 -22.01 -12.89 2.70
N ASP A 39 -21.85 -13.41 1.47
CA ASP A 39 -20.91 -12.84 0.49
C ASP A 39 -21.28 -11.41 0.09
N SER A 40 -22.57 -11.08 0.04
CA SER A 40 -23.03 -9.70 -0.20
C SER A 40 -22.49 -8.72 0.86
N TRP A 41 -22.49 -9.12 2.14
CA TRP A 41 -21.91 -8.29 3.20
C TRP A 41 -20.37 -8.27 3.17
N ARG A 42 -19.72 -9.31 2.61
CA ARG A 42 -18.28 -9.26 2.35
C ARG A 42 -17.94 -8.20 1.30
N VAL A 43 -18.70 -8.12 0.21
CA VAL A 43 -18.51 -7.08 -0.82
C VAL A 43 -18.60 -5.67 -0.22
N LEU A 44 -19.63 -5.41 0.60
CA LEU A 44 -19.76 -4.09 1.25
C LEU A 44 -18.59 -3.77 2.19
N ARG A 45 -18.07 -4.77 2.92
CA ARG A 45 -16.86 -4.59 3.74
C ARG A 45 -15.61 -4.34 2.91
N ILE A 46 -15.45 -5.06 1.79
CA ILE A 46 -14.35 -4.86 0.85
C ILE A 46 -14.36 -3.42 0.32
N VAL A 47 -15.53 -2.92 -0.09
CA VAL A 47 -15.68 -1.53 -0.54
C VAL A 47 -15.33 -0.57 0.59
N GLY A 48 -15.78 -0.83 1.82
CA GLY A 48 -15.43 -0.02 2.99
C GLY A 48 -13.92 0.07 3.23
N GLU A 49 -13.21 -1.06 3.24
CA GLU A 49 -11.74 -1.09 3.43
C GLU A 49 -11.00 -0.37 2.29
N PHE A 50 -11.51 -0.39 1.05
CA PHE A 50 -10.93 0.39 -0.05
C PHE A 50 -11.12 1.90 0.15
N VAL A 51 -12.33 2.33 0.53
CA VAL A 51 -12.62 3.76 0.76
C VAL A 51 -11.75 4.30 1.88
N GLU A 52 -11.72 3.61 3.02
CA GLU A 52 -10.88 3.99 4.17
C GLU A 52 -9.40 4.02 3.79
N GLY A 53 -8.93 2.97 3.09
CA GLY A 53 -7.59 2.87 2.51
C GLY A 53 -7.20 4.09 1.68
N PHE A 54 -8.07 4.48 0.74
CA PHE A 54 -7.76 5.54 -0.19
C PHE A 54 -7.79 6.93 0.45
N GLU A 55 -8.72 7.19 1.36
CA GLU A 55 -8.81 8.49 2.03
C GLU A 55 -7.57 8.77 2.88
N HIS A 56 -7.13 7.80 3.68
CA HIS A 56 -5.99 8.01 4.60
C HIS A 56 -4.64 8.13 3.89
N LEU A 57 -4.45 7.45 2.74
CA LEU A 57 -3.15 7.41 2.08
C LEU A 57 -2.95 8.51 1.03
N THR A 58 -4.01 9.19 0.60
CA THR A 58 -3.94 10.21 -0.46
C THR A 58 -3.17 11.47 -0.01
N GLU A 59 -3.13 11.77 1.29
CA GLU A 59 -2.48 12.96 1.83
C GLU A 59 -0.99 12.79 2.15
N LEU A 60 -0.44 11.58 1.98
CA LEU A 60 0.92 11.24 2.43
C LEU A 60 2.06 11.74 1.51
N GLY A 61 1.73 12.35 0.37
CA GLY A 61 2.74 12.83 -0.58
C GLY A 61 3.52 11.68 -1.23
N LYS A 62 4.86 11.78 -1.22
CA LYS A 62 5.73 10.72 -1.74
C LYS A 62 5.90 9.62 -0.70
N VAL A 63 5.65 8.38 -1.07
CA VAL A 63 5.66 7.20 -0.22
C VAL A 63 6.66 6.15 -0.74
N ILE A 64 7.39 5.56 0.20
CA ILE A 64 8.22 4.37 -0.05
C ILE A 64 7.68 3.23 0.82
N SER A 65 7.42 2.08 0.18
CA SER A 65 7.01 0.87 0.90
C SER A 65 8.24 0.04 1.24
N ILE A 66 8.43 -0.25 2.52
CA ILE A 66 9.56 -1.06 3.01
C ILE A 66 9.04 -2.38 3.55
N PHE A 67 9.59 -3.48 3.03
CA PHE A 67 9.24 -4.85 3.41
C PHE A 67 10.44 -5.59 3.98
N GLY A 68 10.20 -6.53 4.89
CA GLY A 68 11.26 -7.34 5.47
C GLY A 68 10.73 -8.34 6.49
N SER A 69 11.64 -9.11 7.09
CA SER A 69 11.30 -10.12 8.08
C SER A 69 10.64 -9.52 9.33
N ALA A 70 9.54 -10.13 9.79
CA ALA A 70 8.94 -9.84 11.09
C ALA A 70 9.73 -10.45 12.27
N ARG A 71 10.72 -11.33 11.98
CA ARG A 71 11.40 -12.16 12.98
C ARG A 71 12.82 -11.70 13.34
N ILE A 72 13.36 -10.75 12.60
CA ILE A 72 14.72 -10.22 12.86
C ILE A 72 14.67 -9.33 14.10
N SER A 73 15.58 -9.55 15.05
CA SER A 73 15.67 -8.79 16.30
C SER A 73 16.32 -7.42 16.12
N ALA A 74 16.09 -6.52 17.07
CA ALA A 74 16.69 -5.19 17.09
C ALA A 74 18.23 -5.19 17.15
N ASP A 75 18.84 -6.26 17.67
CA ASP A 75 20.30 -6.41 17.76
C ASP A 75 20.96 -6.83 16.43
N ASP A 76 20.16 -7.19 15.42
CA ASP A 76 20.68 -7.64 14.12
C ASP A 76 21.19 -6.44 13.30
N PRO A 77 22.37 -6.53 12.64
CA PRO A 77 22.87 -5.48 11.78
C PRO A 77 21.89 -5.04 10.68
N VAL A 78 21.06 -5.96 10.17
CA VAL A 78 20.03 -5.67 9.17
C VAL A 78 18.94 -4.77 9.74
N TYR A 79 18.60 -4.92 11.03
CA TYR A 79 17.66 -4.02 11.69
C TYR A 79 18.22 -2.59 11.70
N ALA A 80 19.47 -2.41 12.15
CA ALA A 80 20.11 -1.09 12.17
C ALA A 80 20.21 -0.45 10.77
N ALA A 81 20.58 -1.26 9.75
CA ALA A 81 20.58 -0.81 8.37
C ALA A 81 19.17 -0.40 7.87
N THR A 82 18.13 -1.10 8.30
CA THR A 82 16.73 -0.76 7.98
C THR A 82 16.32 0.58 8.59
N VAL A 83 16.66 0.81 9.87
CA VAL A 83 16.43 2.10 10.54
C VAL A 83 17.14 3.21 9.78
N GLN A 84 18.42 3.04 9.46
CA GLN A 84 19.20 4.05 8.73
C GLN A 84 18.60 4.33 7.34
N THR A 85 18.23 3.29 6.60
CA THR A 85 17.63 3.43 5.27
C THR A 85 16.32 4.20 5.33
N ALA A 86 15.41 3.83 6.24
CA ALA A 86 14.13 4.52 6.38
C ALA A 86 14.30 5.97 6.87
N ARG A 87 15.27 6.22 7.75
CA ARG A 87 15.59 7.58 8.22
C ARG A 87 16.09 8.47 7.09
N MET A 88 17.03 7.99 6.28
CA MET A 88 17.56 8.75 5.14
C MET A 88 16.47 9.05 4.09
N LEU A 89 15.58 8.10 3.84
CA LEU A 89 14.41 8.32 2.98
C LEU A 89 13.46 9.34 3.60
N GLY A 90 13.19 9.25 4.91
CA GLY A 90 12.37 10.22 5.63
C GLY A 90 12.93 11.65 5.56
N GLU A 91 14.23 11.82 5.81
CA GLU A 91 14.94 13.10 5.73
C GLU A 91 14.91 13.69 4.30
N ALA A 92 14.82 12.83 3.28
CA ALA A 92 14.66 13.23 1.89
C ALA A 92 13.21 13.58 1.49
N GLY A 93 12.26 13.54 2.43
CA GLY A 93 10.87 13.92 2.23
C GLY A 93 9.95 12.79 1.76
N TYR A 94 10.35 11.53 1.97
CA TYR A 94 9.49 10.38 1.71
C TYR A 94 8.77 9.91 2.99
N SER A 95 7.47 9.72 2.90
CA SER A 95 6.66 8.98 3.87
C SER A 95 6.99 7.49 3.78
N ILE A 96 7.00 6.78 4.91
CA ILE A 96 7.35 5.36 4.96
C ILE A 96 6.12 4.53 5.31
N ILE A 97 5.77 3.61 4.41
CA ILE A 97 4.72 2.61 4.64
C ILE A 97 5.37 1.25 4.91
N THR A 98 4.87 0.54 5.92
CA THR A 98 5.26 -0.84 6.23
C THR A 98 4.03 -1.69 6.52
N GLY A 99 4.24 -2.99 6.77
CA GLY A 99 3.19 -3.87 7.26
C GLY A 99 2.78 -3.66 8.72
N GLY A 100 3.40 -2.74 9.46
CA GLY A 100 3.06 -2.39 10.85
C GLY A 100 3.44 -3.43 11.91
N GLY A 101 3.99 -4.58 11.53
CA GLY A 101 4.40 -5.63 12.46
C GLY A 101 5.78 -5.40 13.10
N PRO A 102 6.30 -6.40 13.83
CA PRO A 102 7.62 -6.36 14.47
C PRO A 102 8.78 -6.51 13.46
N GLY A 103 10.00 -6.56 13.98
CA GLY A 103 11.21 -6.83 13.20
C GLY A 103 11.57 -5.70 12.25
N LEU A 104 11.80 -6.01 10.97
CA LEU A 104 12.25 -5.00 10.01
C LEU A 104 11.15 -3.98 9.64
N MET A 105 9.87 -4.34 9.80
CA MET A 105 8.78 -3.38 9.66
C MET A 105 8.84 -2.32 10.78
N GLU A 106 9.05 -2.76 12.01
CA GLU A 106 9.30 -1.87 13.15
C GLU A 106 10.54 -1.00 12.93
N ALA A 107 11.65 -1.58 12.46
CA ALA A 107 12.88 -0.84 12.16
C ALA A 107 12.65 0.30 11.16
N ALA A 108 11.89 0.02 10.09
CA ALA A 108 11.55 1.02 9.09
C ALA A 108 10.66 2.13 9.66
N ASN A 109 9.62 1.78 10.42
CA ASN A 109 8.76 2.77 11.09
C ASN A 109 9.55 3.63 12.09
N LYS A 110 10.48 3.01 12.83
CA LYS A 110 11.37 3.71 13.76
C LYS A 110 12.24 4.74 13.03
N GLY A 111 12.90 4.35 11.95
CA GLY A 111 13.73 5.26 11.16
C GLY A 111 12.95 6.43 10.57
N ALA A 112 11.74 6.18 10.05
CA ALA A 112 10.84 7.21 9.55
C ALA A 112 10.50 8.25 10.63
N ARG A 113 10.13 7.76 11.83
CA ARG A 113 9.78 8.60 12.96
C ARG A 113 10.97 9.41 13.49
N GLU A 114 12.17 8.83 13.51
CA GLU A 114 13.41 9.55 13.85
C GLU A 114 13.72 10.68 12.87
N ALA A 115 13.33 10.55 11.60
CA ALA A 115 13.44 11.59 10.59
C ALA A 115 12.32 12.65 10.65
N GLY A 116 11.30 12.45 11.48
CA GLY A 116 10.09 13.29 11.50
C GLY A 116 9.22 13.14 10.25
N ALA A 117 9.40 12.05 9.49
CA ALA A 117 8.58 11.73 8.32
C ALA A 117 7.35 10.91 8.73
N PRO A 118 6.22 10.99 8.00
CA PRO A 118 5.05 10.17 8.27
C PRO A 118 5.40 8.68 8.26
N SER A 119 5.11 8.00 9.37
CA SER A 119 5.34 6.56 9.57
C SER A 119 4.01 5.81 9.62
N ILE A 120 3.77 4.92 8.66
CA ILE A 120 2.48 4.25 8.47
C ILE A 120 2.64 2.74 8.61
N GLY A 121 1.73 2.11 9.35
CA GLY A 121 1.61 0.67 9.51
C GLY A 121 0.30 0.15 8.92
N LEU A 122 0.37 -0.54 7.79
CA LEU A 122 -0.79 -1.24 7.22
C LEU A 122 -0.83 -2.64 7.82
N ASN A 123 -1.53 -2.83 8.93
CA ASN A 123 -1.63 -4.11 9.62
C ASN A 123 -2.63 -5.06 8.94
N ILE A 124 -2.51 -6.36 9.20
CA ILE A 124 -3.45 -7.37 8.70
C ILE A 124 -3.95 -8.24 9.86
N GLN A 125 -5.25 -8.53 9.87
CA GLN A 125 -5.85 -9.42 10.86
C GLN A 125 -5.33 -10.85 10.69
N LEU A 126 -4.49 -11.27 11.63
CA LEU A 126 -3.96 -12.63 11.73
C LEU A 126 -4.32 -13.27 13.08
N PRO A 127 -4.44 -14.60 13.17
CA PRO A 127 -4.69 -15.29 14.44
C PRO A 127 -3.51 -15.20 15.43
N PHE A 128 -2.36 -14.69 14.99
CA PHE A 128 -1.13 -14.44 15.75
C PHE A 128 -0.46 -13.16 15.21
N GLU A 129 0.48 -12.57 15.94
CA GLU A 129 1.28 -11.43 15.44
C GLU A 129 0.47 -10.15 15.15
N GLN A 130 -0.43 -9.80 16.07
CA GLN A 130 -1.36 -8.65 15.94
C GLN A 130 -0.83 -7.32 16.51
N HIS A 131 0.34 -7.32 17.14
CA HIS A 131 0.85 -6.10 17.76
C HIS A 131 1.44 -5.18 16.70
N VAL A 132 0.77 -4.04 16.53
CA VAL A 132 1.28 -2.92 15.76
C VAL A 132 2.49 -2.35 16.49
N ASN A 133 3.57 -2.11 15.77
CA ASN A 133 4.77 -1.57 16.38
C ASN A 133 4.56 -0.13 16.88
N PRO A 134 5.28 0.31 17.94
CA PRO A 134 5.04 1.60 18.59
C PRO A 134 5.54 2.80 17.78
N TYR A 135 6.14 2.60 16.60
CA TYR A 135 6.73 3.65 15.78
C TYR A 135 5.87 4.01 14.56
N ALA A 136 4.74 3.34 14.34
CA ALA A 136 3.75 3.75 13.36
C ALA A 136 2.88 4.89 13.94
N ASP A 137 2.90 6.06 13.31
CA ASP A 137 2.08 7.21 13.70
C ASP A 137 0.63 7.02 13.25
N HIS A 138 0.45 6.44 12.06
CA HIS A 138 -0.85 6.08 11.51
C HIS A 138 -0.90 4.59 11.27
N THR A 139 -1.98 3.95 11.73
CA THR A 139 -2.19 2.52 11.56
C THR A 139 -3.52 2.26 10.92
N MET A 140 -3.54 1.35 9.95
CA MET A 140 -4.75 0.88 9.30
C MET A 140 -4.81 -0.63 9.46
N GLU A 141 -5.98 -1.16 9.80
CA GLU A 141 -6.17 -2.59 10.03
C GLU A 141 -7.01 -3.19 8.89
N PHE A 142 -6.38 -4.05 8.09
CA PHE A 142 -7.06 -4.73 6.99
C PHE A 142 -7.52 -6.12 7.41
N ARG A 143 -8.64 -6.57 6.85
CA ARG A 143 -9.08 -7.97 6.95
C ARG A 143 -8.68 -8.76 5.71
N TYR A 144 -8.65 -8.09 4.56
CA TYR A 144 -8.41 -8.73 3.27
C TYR A 144 -7.02 -8.39 2.73
N PHE A 145 -6.20 -9.42 2.53
CA PHE A 145 -4.82 -9.28 2.02
C PHE A 145 -4.73 -8.47 0.72
N PHE A 146 -5.63 -8.72 -0.23
CA PHE A 146 -5.57 -8.07 -1.54
C PHE A 146 -5.84 -6.56 -1.49
N ILE A 147 -6.61 -6.10 -0.50
CA ILE A 147 -6.86 -4.66 -0.30
C ILE A 147 -5.57 -4.02 0.23
N ARG A 148 -4.98 -4.61 1.27
CA ARG A 148 -3.71 -4.18 1.85
C ARG A 148 -2.59 -4.10 0.80
N LYS A 149 -2.47 -5.14 -0.04
CA LYS A 149 -1.52 -5.18 -1.16
C LYS A 149 -1.72 -4.04 -2.14
N THR A 150 -2.97 -3.75 -2.49
CA THR A 150 -3.31 -2.60 -3.34
C THR A 150 -2.81 -1.30 -2.74
N MET A 151 -2.94 -1.12 -1.41
CA MET A 151 -2.48 0.09 -0.72
C MET A 151 -0.96 0.25 -0.74
N PHE A 152 -0.18 -0.84 -0.64
CA PHE A 152 1.27 -0.76 -0.78
C PHE A 152 1.71 -0.30 -2.17
N VAL A 153 1.08 -0.80 -3.22
CA VAL A 153 1.49 -0.52 -4.60
C VAL A 153 0.97 0.83 -5.09
N ARG A 154 -0.29 1.17 -4.79
CA ARG A 154 -0.97 2.32 -5.40
C ARG A 154 -0.30 3.66 -5.10
N TYR A 155 0.30 3.78 -3.92
CA TYR A 155 0.87 5.04 -3.42
C TYR A 155 2.39 5.07 -3.44
N ALA A 156 3.06 3.92 -3.59
CA ALA A 156 4.52 3.86 -3.55
C ALA A 156 5.19 4.40 -4.82
N GLN A 157 6.29 5.13 -4.65
CA GLN A 157 7.23 5.45 -5.73
C GLN A 157 8.44 4.52 -5.76
N ALA A 158 8.63 3.68 -4.75
CA ALA A 158 9.63 2.63 -4.75
C ALA A 158 9.28 1.55 -3.74
N PHE A 159 9.79 0.35 -3.97
CA PHE A 159 9.83 -0.71 -2.98
C PHE A 159 11.28 -0.91 -2.51
N VAL A 160 11.48 -0.92 -1.19
CA VAL A 160 12.73 -1.35 -0.58
C VAL A 160 12.49 -2.68 0.13
N ILE A 161 13.12 -3.73 -0.37
CA ILE A 161 12.93 -5.10 0.09
C ILE A 161 14.16 -5.52 0.89
N MET A 162 14.00 -5.52 2.20
CA MET A 162 14.98 -6.03 3.16
C MET A 162 14.89 -7.57 3.25
N PRO A 163 15.91 -8.26 3.80
CA PRO A 163 15.86 -9.70 4.00
C PRO A 163 14.60 -10.18 4.74
N GLY A 164 13.89 -11.15 4.16
CA GLY A 164 12.61 -11.59 4.69
C GLY A 164 12.07 -12.89 4.09
N GLY A 165 11.03 -13.42 4.74
CA GLY A 165 10.42 -14.72 4.41
C GLY A 165 9.32 -14.64 3.35
N PHE A 166 8.31 -15.50 3.45
CA PHE A 166 7.26 -15.62 2.43
C PHE A 166 6.46 -14.34 2.19
N GLY A 167 6.10 -13.58 3.23
CA GLY A 167 5.40 -12.31 3.04
C GLY A 167 6.23 -11.30 2.24
N THR A 168 7.54 -11.23 2.51
CA THR A 168 8.46 -10.36 1.76
C THR A 168 8.62 -10.81 0.31
N MET A 169 8.68 -12.13 0.06
CA MET A 169 8.75 -12.69 -1.29
C MET A 169 7.47 -12.43 -2.09
N ASP A 170 6.31 -12.55 -1.43
CA ASP A 170 5.00 -12.28 -2.04
C ASP A 170 4.92 -10.85 -2.58
N GLU A 171 5.29 -9.86 -1.76
CA GLU A 171 5.29 -8.45 -2.15
C GLU A 171 6.36 -8.14 -3.23
N LEU A 172 7.54 -8.77 -3.15
CA LEU A 172 8.58 -8.65 -4.18
C LEU A 172 8.08 -9.13 -5.55
N PHE A 173 7.57 -10.37 -5.62
CA PHE A 173 7.14 -10.93 -6.89
C PHE A 173 5.85 -10.29 -7.42
N GLU A 174 4.98 -9.79 -6.53
CA GLU A 174 3.83 -9.00 -6.94
C GLU A 174 4.28 -7.71 -7.65
N ALA A 175 5.20 -6.95 -7.05
CA ALA A 175 5.74 -5.73 -7.67
C ALA A 175 6.40 -6.03 -9.02
N LEU A 176 7.27 -7.04 -9.09
CA LEU A 176 7.93 -7.43 -10.33
C LEU A 176 6.92 -7.83 -11.42
N THR A 177 5.89 -8.57 -11.07
CA THR A 177 4.84 -8.99 -12.01
C THR A 177 4.03 -7.80 -12.51
N LEU A 178 3.67 -6.87 -11.64
CA LEU A 178 2.91 -5.67 -12.02
C LEU A 178 3.71 -4.75 -12.95
N ILE A 179 5.01 -4.62 -12.71
CA ILE A 179 5.91 -3.84 -13.59
C ILE A 179 6.10 -4.56 -14.92
N GLN A 180 6.42 -5.87 -14.90
CA GLN A 180 6.61 -6.69 -16.11
C GLN A 180 5.39 -6.62 -17.03
N THR A 181 4.18 -6.70 -16.46
CA THR A 181 2.91 -6.66 -17.20
C THR A 181 2.45 -5.24 -17.55
N ARG A 182 3.21 -4.20 -17.18
CA ARG A 182 2.89 -2.78 -17.36
C ARG A 182 1.54 -2.38 -16.77
N LYS A 183 1.11 -3.07 -15.70
CA LYS A 183 -0.12 -2.72 -14.97
C LYS A 183 0.07 -1.52 -14.06
N ILE A 184 1.33 -1.23 -13.72
CA ILE A 184 1.75 -0.02 -13.02
C ILE A 184 2.90 0.64 -13.78
N GLN A 185 3.17 1.91 -13.48
CA GLN A 185 4.37 2.59 -13.98
C GLN A 185 5.61 1.92 -13.38
N ASN A 186 6.70 1.90 -14.14
CA ASN A 186 7.98 1.39 -13.65
C ASN A 186 8.42 2.22 -12.46
N PHE A 187 8.41 1.62 -11.27
CA PHE A 187 9.01 2.17 -10.08
C PHE A 187 10.19 1.30 -9.63
N PRO A 188 11.22 1.89 -9.01
CA PRO A 188 12.41 1.16 -8.56
C PRO A 188 12.08 0.09 -7.51
N VAL A 189 12.57 -1.14 -7.73
CA VAL A 189 12.57 -2.23 -6.75
C VAL A 189 14.00 -2.44 -6.27
N VAL A 190 14.25 -2.14 -5.00
CA VAL A 190 15.59 -2.20 -4.39
C VAL A 190 15.64 -3.38 -3.42
N LEU A 191 16.59 -4.28 -3.62
CA LEU A 191 16.90 -5.37 -2.70
C LEU A 191 18.10 -5.00 -1.84
N PHE A 192 17.90 -4.97 -0.52
CA PHE A 192 18.99 -4.71 0.42
C PHE A 192 19.59 -6.00 0.95
N GLY A 193 20.92 -6.10 1.00
CA GLY A 193 21.64 -7.27 1.52
C GLY A 193 22.01 -8.24 0.39
N ALA A 194 23.01 -7.91 -0.41
CA ALA A 194 23.40 -8.66 -1.60
C ALA A 194 23.69 -10.15 -1.30
N ALA A 195 24.29 -10.44 -0.14
CA ALA A 195 24.56 -11.80 0.30
C ALA A 195 23.29 -12.64 0.46
N TYR A 196 22.21 -12.05 0.97
CA TYR A 196 20.91 -12.72 1.17
C TYR A 196 20.25 -13.04 -0.17
N TRP A 197 20.22 -12.08 -1.09
CA TRP A 197 19.53 -12.20 -2.37
C TRP A 197 20.30 -12.98 -3.44
N ARG A 198 21.61 -13.20 -3.26
CA ARG A 198 22.48 -13.85 -4.24
C ARG A 198 21.92 -15.18 -4.76
N GLY A 199 21.43 -16.04 -3.87
CA GLY A 199 20.89 -17.35 -4.25
C GLY A 199 19.65 -17.25 -5.14
N LEU A 200 18.71 -16.37 -4.76
CA LEU A 200 17.48 -16.15 -5.52
C LEU A 200 17.79 -15.58 -6.91
N LEU A 201 18.63 -14.55 -6.97
CA LEU A 201 18.98 -13.89 -8.24
C LEU A 201 19.77 -14.80 -9.17
N ALA A 202 20.63 -15.67 -8.62
CA ALA A 202 21.30 -16.72 -9.41
C ALA A 202 20.27 -17.67 -10.02
N TRP A 203 19.32 -18.16 -9.23
CA TRP A 203 18.25 -19.03 -9.73
C TRP A 203 17.38 -18.35 -10.80
N MET A 204 17.01 -17.08 -10.62
CA MET A 204 16.25 -16.33 -11.63
C MET A 204 17.04 -16.20 -12.94
N ARG A 205 18.36 -15.96 -12.88
CA ARG A 205 19.22 -15.85 -14.07
C ARG A 205 19.47 -17.18 -14.76
N GLU A 206 19.74 -18.22 -13.99
CA GLU A 206 20.15 -19.52 -14.53
C GLU A 206 18.94 -20.35 -14.96
N THR A 207 17.87 -20.33 -14.16
CA THR A 207 16.69 -21.17 -14.36
C THR A 207 15.57 -20.40 -15.05
N MET A 208 15.06 -19.31 -14.48
CA MET A 208 13.91 -18.63 -15.10
C MET A 208 14.27 -18.02 -16.45
N LEU A 209 15.37 -17.27 -16.53
CA LEU A 209 15.84 -16.69 -17.79
C LEU A 209 16.39 -17.77 -18.73
N GLY A 210 17.12 -18.77 -18.22
CA GLY A 210 17.63 -19.89 -19.03
C GLY A 210 16.53 -20.73 -19.69
N ASN A 211 15.33 -20.81 -19.08
CA ASN A 211 14.15 -21.45 -19.64
C ASN A 211 13.16 -20.46 -20.29
N GLU A 212 13.59 -19.23 -20.57
CA GLU A 212 12.79 -18.19 -21.23
C GLU A 212 11.45 -17.84 -20.51
N CYS A 213 11.36 -18.12 -19.20
CA CYS A 213 10.20 -17.77 -18.38
C CYS A 213 10.15 -16.27 -18.04
N ILE A 214 11.29 -15.58 -18.15
CA ILE A 214 11.45 -14.12 -18.02
C ILE A 214 12.42 -13.60 -19.07
N SER A 215 12.39 -12.30 -19.32
CA SER A 215 13.35 -11.61 -20.18
C SER A 215 14.52 -11.03 -19.38
N ARG A 216 15.62 -10.69 -20.05
CA ARG A 216 16.76 -10.00 -19.40
C ARG A 216 16.35 -8.64 -18.83
N ALA A 217 15.48 -7.91 -19.53
CA ALA A 217 14.98 -6.62 -19.09
C ALA A 217 14.21 -6.71 -17.77
N ASP A 218 13.58 -7.86 -17.48
CA ASP A 218 12.86 -8.06 -16.21
C ASP A 218 13.81 -8.09 -15.02
N LEU A 219 15.04 -8.60 -15.21
CA LEU A 219 16.06 -8.61 -14.17
C LEU A 219 16.73 -7.25 -13.99
N ASP A 220 16.80 -6.44 -15.04
CA ASP A 220 17.36 -5.08 -14.99
C ASP A 220 16.48 -4.13 -14.16
N MET A 221 15.24 -4.53 -13.82
CA MET A 221 14.34 -3.81 -12.92
C MET A 221 14.77 -3.90 -11.45
N ILE A 222 15.65 -4.85 -11.10
CA ILE A 222 16.07 -5.12 -9.73
C ILE A 222 17.41 -4.45 -9.47
N PHE A 223 17.42 -3.51 -8.52
CA PHE A 223 18.66 -2.94 -8.00
C PHE A 223 19.04 -3.61 -6.68
N VAL A 224 20.30 -3.99 -6.52
CA VAL A 224 20.79 -4.68 -5.32
C VAL A 224 21.89 -3.84 -4.69
N THR A 225 21.80 -3.61 -3.39
CA THR A 225 22.79 -2.83 -2.64
C THR A 225 22.91 -3.31 -1.19
N ASP A 226 24.00 -2.92 -0.54
CA ASP A 226 24.25 -3.08 0.89
C ASP A 226 24.38 -1.71 1.60
N SER A 227 24.12 -0.60 0.90
CA SER A 227 24.30 0.78 1.39
C SER A 227 22.98 1.54 1.41
N PRO A 228 22.56 2.06 2.58
CA PRO A 228 21.40 2.95 2.70
C PRO A 228 21.49 4.18 1.78
N GLU A 229 22.70 4.71 1.59
CA GLU A 229 22.98 5.86 0.73
C GLU A 229 22.64 5.53 -0.72
N GLN A 230 23.08 4.37 -1.21
CA GLN A 230 22.80 3.93 -2.58
C GLN A 230 21.31 3.65 -2.82
N VAL A 231 20.56 3.23 -1.80
CA VAL A 231 19.09 3.10 -1.89
C VAL A 231 18.47 4.45 -2.24
N LEU A 232 18.79 5.49 -1.47
CA LEU A 232 18.26 6.84 -1.69
C LEU A 232 18.68 7.41 -3.06
N GLU A 233 19.96 7.32 -3.39
CA GLU A 233 20.50 7.81 -4.66
C GLU A 233 19.82 7.17 -5.86
N TYR A 234 19.61 5.84 -5.81
CA TYR A 234 18.96 5.10 -6.87
C TYR A 234 17.49 5.51 -7.03
N ILE A 235 16.74 5.61 -5.94
CA ILE A 235 15.33 6.02 -5.96
C ILE A 235 15.19 7.43 -6.56
N GLN A 236 15.99 8.39 -6.09
CA GLN A 236 15.96 9.76 -6.60
C GLN A 236 16.40 9.85 -8.08
N LYS A 237 17.35 9.00 -8.51
CA LYS A 237 17.74 8.90 -9.91
C LYS A 237 16.57 8.44 -10.77
N CYS A 238 15.91 7.36 -10.39
CA CYS A 238 14.74 6.84 -11.11
C CYS A 238 13.60 7.87 -11.16
N GLU A 239 13.36 8.58 -10.04
CA GLU A 239 12.35 9.63 -9.98
C GLU A 239 12.63 10.76 -11.00
N ARG A 240 13.88 11.26 -11.06
CA ARG A 240 14.29 12.27 -12.04
C ARG A 240 14.11 11.78 -13.48
N GLU A 241 14.46 10.54 -13.77
CA GLU A 241 14.30 9.95 -15.11
C GLU A 241 12.82 9.85 -15.52
N VAL A 242 11.92 9.55 -14.58
CA VAL A 242 10.47 9.55 -14.82
C VAL A 242 9.95 10.96 -15.09
N THR A 243 10.35 11.96 -14.30
CA THR A 243 9.96 13.36 -14.52
C THR A 243 10.41 13.85 -15.90
N VAL A 244 11.66 13.61 -16.27
CA VAL A 244 12.20 14.02 -17.58
C VAL A 244 11.46 13.35 -18.73
N ARG A 245 11.14 12.04 -18.62
CA ARG A 245 10.35 11.34 -19.65
C ARG A 245 8.94 11.93 -19.79
N ALA A 246 8.27 12.21 -18.68
CA ALA A 246 6.94 12.81 -18.70
C ALA A 246 6.95 14.21 -19.33
N GLU A 247 7.96 15.03 -19.04
CA GLU A 247 8.14 16.36 -19.64
C GLU A 247 8.43 16.25 -21.16
N CYS A 248 9.29 15.35 -21.59
CA CYS A 248 9.57 15.10 -23.00
C CYS A 248 8.35 14.60 -23.78
N GLU A 249 7.55 13.70 -23.20
CA GLU A 249 6.31 13.23 -23.80
C GLU A 249 5.29 14.37 -23.92
N CYS A 250 5.13 15.19 -22.88
CA CYS A 250 4.23 16.35 -22.90
C CYS A 250 4.63 17.37 -23.99
N ALA A 251 5.92 17.72 -24.06
CA ALA A 251 6.47 18.62 -25.07
C ALA A 251 6.30 18.06 -26.51
N SER A 252 6.43 16.75 -26.69
CA SER A 252 6.21 16.07 -27.98
C SER A 252 4.75 16.13 -28.41
N VAL A 253 3.82 15.91 -27.47
CA VAL A 253 2.37 16.03 -27.70
C VAL A 253 1.97 17.47 -28.02
N GLU A 254 2.53 18.46 -27.33
CA GLU A 254 2.28 19.88 -27.63
C GLU A 254 2.81 20.30 -29.00
N SER A 255 4.01 19.82 -29.38
CA SER A 255 4.60 20.06 -30.69
C SER A 255 3.74 19.46 -31.82
N MET A 256 3.22 18.24 -31.64
CA MET A 256 2.26 17.63 -32.58
C MET A 256 0.95 18.41 -32.67
N LYS A 257 0.40 18.87 -31.54
CA LYS A 257 -0.81 19.72 -31.51
C LYS A 257 -0.59 21.05 -32.23
N HIS A 258 0.61 21.63 -32.13
CA HIS A 258 0.96 22.87 -32.83
C HIS A 258 1.11 22.65 -34.35
N ALA A 259 1.73 21.54 -34.76
CA ALA A 259 1.91 21.16 -36.17
C ALA A 259 0.58 20.81 -36.88
N LEU A 260 -0.42 20.33 -36.13
CA LEU A 260 -1.75 19.97 -36.64
C LEU A 260 -2.76 21.13 -36.63
N ARG A 261 -2.36 22.35 -36.23
CA ARG A 261 -3.25 23.51 -36.34
C ARG A 261 -3.48 23.86 -37.81
N PRO A 262 -4.74 24.04 -38.27
CA PRO A 262 -5.00 24.46 -39.64
C PRO A 262 -4.33 25.80 -39.88
N ARG A 263 -3.55 25.89 -40.98
CA ARG A 263 -3.00 27.16 -41.45
C ARG A 263 -4.17 28.06 -41.90
N PRO A 264 -4.08 29.38 -41.67
CA PRO A 264 -5.14 30.32 -42.04
C PRO A 264 -5.42 30.32 -43.55
#